data_AF-A0A7X8GTB8-F1
#
_entry.id   AF-A0A7X8GTB8-F1
#
_cell.length_a   1.000
_cell.length_b   1.000
_cell.length_c   1.000
_cell.angle_alpha   90.00
_cell.angle_beta   90.00
_cell.angle_gamma   90.00
#
_symmetry.space_group_name_H-M   'P 1'
#
loop_
_entity.id
_entity.type
_entity.pdbx_description
1 polymer ?
#
loop_
_entity_poly.entity_id
_entity_poly.type
_entity_poly.pdbx_seq_one_letter_code
_entity_poly.pdbx_strand_id
1 'polypeptide(L)'
;MPCRSVKKETIQKDVPEAIFTLPQVLSSVGDYTQSLEYISLAEKEKYTMDNPVFYSEISRMQGRLLSLLGLHQSAIRVFKKGIDQIQRGKSDETLYLLSMAYDNLSGVHILLNESDSAIYYLEMNRELLNNADEFSSTGT
;
A
#
# COMPACT_ATOMS: atom_id res chain seq x y z
N MET A 1 30.78 -16.82 -11.51
CA MET A 1 29.68 -15.93 -11.98
C MET A 1 29.82 -14.60 -11.25
N PRO A 2 30.06 -13.46 -11.93
CA PRO A 2 30.15 -12.19 -11.23
C PRO A 2 28.75 -11.59 -11.05
N CYS A 3 28.43 -11.25 -9.80
CA CYS A 3 27.23 -10.51 -9.43
C CYS A 3 27.30 -9.12 -10.07
N ARG A 4 26.35 -8.79 -10.96
CA ARG A 4 26.27 -7.45 -11.56
C ARG A 4 25.87 -6.47 -10.48
N SER A 5 26.80 -5.62 -10.06
CA SER A 5 26.51 -4.42 -9.29
C SER A 5 25.56 -3.54 -10.09
N VAL A 6 24.30 -3.45 -9.66
CA VAL A 6 23.31 -2.55 -10.25
C VAL A 6 23.80 -1.12 -10.01
N LYS A 7 24.10 -0.39 -11.09
CA LYS A 7 24.60 0.99 -11.02
C LYS A 7 23.49 1.92 -10.54
N LYS A 8 23.81 2.81 -9.59
CA LYS A 8 22.92 3.84 -9.03
C LYS A 8 22.26 4.76 -10.08
N GLU A 9 22.81 4.84 -11.29
CA GLU A 9 22.38 5.78 -12.34
C GLU A 9 21.22 5.30 -13.22
N THR A 10 20.79 4.03 -13.12
CA THR A 10 19.66 3.52 -13.93
C THR A 10 18.30 3.67 -13.21
N ILE A 11 18.29 4.26 -12.02
CA ILE A 11 17.12 4.38 -11.14
C ILE A 11 16.40 5.72 -11.37
N GLN A 12 16.25 6.19 -12.61
CA GLN A 12 15.57 7.49 -12.86
C GLN A 12 14.49 7.46 -13.93
N LYS A 13 14.39 6.38 -14.72
CA LYS A 13 13.34 6.21 -15.73
C LYS A 13 12.44 4.99 -15.50
N ASP A 14 12.94 3.98 -14.78
CA ASP A 14 12.23 2.72 -14.45
C ASP A 14 11.85 2.63 -12.95
N VAL A 15 11.80 3.79 -12.29
CA VAL A 15 11.71 3.94 -10.81
C VAL A 15 10.44 3.35 -10.21
N PRO A 16 9.23 3.57 -10.76
CA PRO A 16 8.01 3.04 -10.16
C PRO A 16 7.98 1.50 -10.16
N GLU A 17 8.35 0.90 -11.29
CA GLU A 17 8.17 -0.52 -11.53
C GLU A 17 9.18 -1.36 -10.75
N ALA A 18 10.44 -0.92 -10.67
CA ALA A 18 11.46 -1.59 -9.86
C ALA A 18 11.20 -1.46 -8.35
N ILE A 19 10.68 -0.29 -7.91
CA ILE A 19 10.30 -0.04 -6.52
C ILE A 19 9.17 -0.95 -6.06
N PHE A 20 8.21 -1.28 -6.93
CA PHE A 20 7.09 -2.14 -6.55
C PHE A 20 7.36 -3.63 -6.79
N THR A 21 7.98 -3.97 -7.92
CA THR A 21 8.14 -5.37 -8.33
C THR A 21 9.08 -6.10 -7.39
N LEU A 22 10.22 -5.49 -7.05
CA LEU A 22 11.24 -6.18 -6.26
C LEU A 22 10.77 -6.53 -4.84
N PRO A 23 10.18 -5.59 -4.05
CA PRO A 23 9.64 -5.95 -2.74
C PRO A 23 8.51 -6.97 -2.81
N GLN A 24 7.66 -6.92 -3.84
CA GLN A 24 6.58 -7.91 -4.00
C GLN A 24 7.14 -9.31 -4.29
N VAL A 25 8.14 -9.41 -5.16
CA VAL A 25 8.82 -10.69 -5.45
C VAL A 25 9.55 -11.21 -4.20
N LEU A 26 10.27 -10.36 -3.48
CA LEU A 26 10.93 -10.75 -2.24
C LEU A 26 9.92 -11.23 -1.19
N SER A 27 8.80 -10.53 -1.06
CA SER A 27 7.70 -10.94 -0.17
C SER A 27 7.09 -12.28 -0.60
N SER A 28 6.94 -12.55 -1.90
CA SER A 28 6.32 -13.79 -2.36
C SER A 28 7.21 -15.02 -2.13
N VAL A 29 8.53 -14.83 -2.04
CA VAL A 29 9.49 -15.88 -1.65
C VAL A 29 9.80 -15.91 -0.15
N GLY A 30 9.11 -15.09 0.65
CA GLY A 30 9.23 -15.06 2.12
C GLY A 30 10.36 -14.19 2.66
N ASP A 31 11.09 -13.45 1.82
CA ASP A 31 12.13 -12.51 2.26
C ASP A 31 11.51 -11.16 2.63
N TYR A 32 10.75 -11.15 3.72
CA TYR A 32 10.04 -9.98 4.20
C TYR A 32 10.97 -8.87 4.70
N THR A 33 12.14 -9.24 5.25
CA THR A 33 13.12 -8.27 5.74
C THR A 33 13.74 -7.50 4.58
N GLN A 34 14.23 -8.18 3.56
CA GLN A 34 14.80 -7.50 2.39
C GLN A 34 13.72 -6.72 1.63
N SER A 35 12.50 -7.26 1.55
CA SER A 35 11.35 -6.54 1.00
C SER A 35 11.10 -5.20 1.71
N LEU A 36 11.11 -5.19 3.05
CA LEU A 36 10.96 -3.97 3.85
C LEU A 36 12.12 -2.99 3.68
N GLU A 37 13.35 -3.45 3.49
CA GLU A 37 14.51 -2.59 3.22
C GLU A 37 14.32 -1.81 1.92
N TYR A 38 13.93 -2.50 0.84
CA TYR A 38 13.67 -1.85 -0.45
C TYR A 38 12.49 -0.88 -0.39
N ILE A 39 11.41 -1.23 0.32
CA ILE A 39 10.29 -0.32 0.55
C ILE A 39 10.71 0.92 1.34
N SER A 40 11.56 0.75 2.37
CA SER A 40 12.06 1.87 3.18
C SER A 40 12.99 2.81 2.41
N LEU A 41 13.68 2.30 1.38
CA LEU A 41 14.43 3.13 0.45
C LEU A 41 13.48 3.91 -0.46
N ALA A 42 12.49 3.22 -1.04
CA ALA A 42 11.49 3.82 -1.92
C ALA A 42 10.66 4.92 -1.24
N GLU A 43 10.28 4.76 0.04
CA GLU A 43 9.52 5.76 0.80
C GLU A 43 10.27 7.11 0.87
N LYS A 44 11.61 7.08 0.87
CA LYS A 44 12.47 8.27 1.00
C LYS A 44 12.79 8.93 -0.35
N GLU A 45 12.44 8.29 -1.45
CA GLU A 45 12.66 8.86 -2.78
C GLU A 45 11.75 10.05 -3.02
N LYS A 46 12.30 11.12 -3.61
CA LYS A 46 11.56 12.35 -3.87
C LYS A 46 10.29 12.11 -4.68
N TYR A 47 10.36 11.22 -5.67
CA TYR A 47 9.21 10.85 -6.49
C TYR A 47 8.04 10.31 -5.65
N THR A 48 8.34 9.49 -4.64
CA THR A 48 7.35 8.96 -3.71
C THR A 48 6.75 10.04 -2.83
N MET A 49 7.60 10.91 -2.27
CA MET A 49 7.15 11.98 -1.38
C MET A 49 6.28 13.02 -2.10
N ASP A 50 6.53 13.26 -3.38
CA ASP A 50 5.80 14.24 -4.19
C ASP A 50 4.54 13.65 -4.86
N ASN A 51 4.31 12.33 -4.76
CA ASN A 51 3.18 11.63 -5.37
C ASN A 51 2.31 10.91 -4.32
N PRO A 52 1.17 11.50 -3.90
CA PRO A 52 0.28 10.93 -2.88
C PRO A 52 -0.21 9.51 -3.19
N VAL A 53 -0.49 9.20 -4.46
CA VAL A 53 -0.93 7.88 -4.91
C VAL A 53 0.19 6.85 -4.70
N PHE A 54 1.39 7.20 -5.14
CA PHE A 54 2.57 6.34 -4.97
C PHE A 54 2.93 6.15 -3.50
N TYR A 55 2.86 7.21 -2.70
CA TYR A 55 3.05 7.15 -1.25
C TYR A 55 2.06 6.20 -0.59
N SER A 56 0.77 6.26 -0.99
CA SER A 56 -0.26 5.36 -0.46
C SER A 56 0.02 3.90 -0.80
N GLU A 57 0.42 3.59 -2.04
CA GLU A 57 0.73 2.22 -2.43
C GLU A 57 1.96 1.66 -1.69
N ILE A 58 3.01 2.47 -1.53
CA ILE A 58 4.19 2.10 -0.72
C ILE A 58 3.81 1.84 0.73
N SER A 59 3.00 2.72 1.32
CA SER A 59 2.49 2.56 2.68
C SER A 59 1.70 1.25 2.82
N ARG A 60 0.85 0.93 1.84
CA ARG A 60 0.06 -0.31 1.85
C ARG A 60 0.96 -1.56 1.77
N MET A 61 1.97 -1.55 0.91
CA MET A 61 2.92 -2.66 0.83
C MET A 61 3.70 -2.85 2.14
N GLN A 62 4.19 -1.76 2.72
CA GLN A 62 4.89 -1.77 4.00
C GLN A 62 3.98 -2.30 5.13
N GLY A 63 2.73 -1.84 5.20
CA GLY A 63 1.77 -2.29 6.20
C GLY A 63 1.49 -3.80 6.10
N ARG A 64 1.36 -4.34 4.88
CA ARG A 64 1.17 -5.79 4.68
C ARG A 64 2.34 -6.60 5.21
N LEU A 65 3.57 -6.18 4.92
CA LEU A 65 4.78 -6.85 5.42
C LEU A 65 4.91 -6.77 6.93
N LEU A 66 4.64 -5.59 7.51
CA LEU A 66 4.61 -5.42 8.96
C LEU A 66 3.57 -6.35 9.60
N SER A 67 2.40 -6.53 8.98
CA SER A 67 1.39 -7.48 9.47
C SER A 67 1.87 -8.92 9.40
N LEU A 68 2.51 -9.34 8.30
CA LEU A 68 3.10 -10.68 8.15
C LEU A 68 4.19 -10.97 9.20
N LEU A 69 4.89 -9.94 9.67
CA LEU A 69 5.89 -10.02 10.75
C LEU A 69 5.28 -9.93 12.16
N GLY A 70 3.95 -9.88 12.31
CA GLY A 70 3.27 -9.74 13.60
C GLY A 70 3.32 -8.33 14.18
N LEU A 71 3.84 -7.34 13.44
CA LEU A 71 3.94 -5.94 13.86
C LEU A 71 2.65 -5.17 13.56
N HIS A 72 1.52 -5.69 14.02
CA HIS A 72 0.17 -5.24 13.67
C HIS A 72 -0.08 -3.76 13.95
N GLN A 73 0.35 -3.25 15.11
CA GLN A 73 0.19 -1.83 15.45
C GLN A 73 1.01 -0.91 14.52
N SER A 74 2.18 -1.37 14.07
CA SER A 74 2.96 -0.65 13.06
C SER A 74 2.27 -0.68 11.70
N ALA A 75 1.71 -1.82 11.30
CA ALA A 75 0.94 -1.95 10.07
C ALA A 75 -0.24 -0.97 10.04
N ILE A 76 -1.04 -0.91 11.11
CA ILE A 76 -2.18 0.02 11.23
C ILE A 76 -1.73 1.47 11.04
N ARG A 77 -0.64 1.90 11.70
CA ARG A 77 -0.13 3.26 11.57
C ARG A 77 0.26 3.60 10.13
N VAL A 78 0.92 2.68 9.45
CA VAL A 78 1.37 2.91 8.07
C VAL A 78 0.19 2.92 7.10
N PHE A 79 -0.79 2.01 7.23
CA PHE A 79 -2.00 2.05 6.41
C PHE A 79 -2.75 3.39 6.55
N LYS A 80 -2.90 3.88 7.78
CA LYS A 80 -3.55 5.17 8.04
C LYS A 80 -2.80 6.36 7.40
N LYS A 81 -1.47 6.33 7.38
CA LYS A 81 -0.66 7.34 6.67
C LYS A 81 -0.92 7.33 5.17
N GLY A 82 -0.98 6.15 4.56
CA GLY A 82 -1.29 6.01 3.14
C GLY A 82 -2.68 6.55 2.80
N ILE A 83 -3.68 6.18 3.59
CA ILE A 83 -5.06 6.68 3.46
C ILE A 83 -5.12 8.20 3.56
N ASP A 84 -4.41 8.81 4.52
CA ASP A 84 -4.43 10.27 4.72
C ASP A 84 -3.98 11.04 3.47
N GLN A 85 -3.04 10.48 2.68
CA GLN A 85 -2.58 11.09 1.44
C GLN A 85 -3.64 11.12 0.33
N ILE A 86 -4.53 10.13 0.29
CA ILE A 86 -5.42 9.91 -0.86
C ILE A 86 -6.91 9.99 -0.52
N GLN A 87 -7.32 10.07 0.75
CA GLN A 87 -8.73 10.04 1.19
C GLN A 87 -9.66 11.11 0.56
N ARG A 88 -9.10 12.18 -0.01
CA ARG A 88 -9.86 13.24 -0.68
C ARG A 88 -9.94 13.07 -2.20
N GLY A 89 -9.16 12.15 -2.77
CA GLY A 89 -9.14 11.90 -4.21
C GLY A 89 -10.37 11.11 -4.65
N LYS A 90 -10.73 11.28 -5.92
CA LYS A 90 -11.90 10.65 -6.55
C LYS A 90 -11.57 9.93 -7.86
N SER A 91 -10.29 9.78 -8.19
CA SER A 91 -9.88 8.98 -9.33
C SER A 91 -10.08 7.49 -9.03
N ASP A 92 -10.33 6.69 -10.06
CA ASP A 92 -10.47 5.23 -9.94
C ASP A 92 -9.26 4.61 -9.23
N GLU A 93 -8.06 5.10 -9.52
CA GLU A 93 -6.82 4.67 -8.87
C GLU A 93 -6.83 4.95 -7.36
N THR A 94 -7.28 6.13 -6.94
CA THR A 94 -7.39 6.47 -5.52
C THR A 94 -8.47 5.64 -4.84
N LEU A 95 -9.63 5.45 -5.48
CA LEU A 95 -10.71 4.63 -4.94
C LEU A 95 -10.25 3.17 -4.76
N TYR A 96 -9.53 2.63 -5.75
CA TYR A 96 -8.92 1.30 -5.67
C TYR A 96 -7.93 1.18 -4.50
N LEU A 97 -7.01 2.13 -4.36
CA LEU A 97 -6.02 2.12 -3.28
C LEU A 97 -6.66 2.26 -1.89
N LEU A 98 -7.68 3.13 -1.75
CA LEU A 98 -8.46 3.27 -0.52
C LEU A 98 -9.18 1.96 -0.16
N SER A 99 -9.82 1.33 -1.15
CA SER A 99 -10.51 0.04 -0.96
C SER A 99 -9.56 -1.03 -0.42
N MET A 100 -8.39 -1.18 -1.05
CA MET A 100 -7.39 -2.14 -0.57
C MET A 100 -6.85 -1.79 0.82
N ALA A 101 -6.65 -0.50 1.13
CA ALA A 101 -6.16 -0.09 2.44
C ALA A 101 -7.17 -0.38 3.55
N TYR A 102 -8.47 -0.17 3.31
CA TYR A 102 -9.53 -0.53 4.25
C TYR A 102 -9.64 -2.04 4.45
N ASP A 103 -9.55 -2.84 3.38
CA ASP A 103 -9.50 -4.29 3.47
C ASP A 103 -8.27 -4.77 4.29
N ASN A 104 -7.11 -4.17 4.07
CA ASN A 104 -5.91 -4.49 4.84
C ASN A 104 -6.03 -4.09 6.32
N LEU A 105 -6.64 -2.94 6.64
CA LEU A 105 -6.92 -2.56 8.03
C LEU A 105 -7.89 -3.53 8.70
N SER A 106 -8.97 -3.91 8.01
CA SER A 106 -9.89 -4.93 8.49
C SER A 106 -9.17 -6.24 8.82
N GLY A 107 -8.34 -6.73 7.89
CA GLY A 107 -7.56 -7.94 8.10
C GLY A 107 -6.63 -7.87 9.32
N VAL A 108 -5.96 -6.74 9.55
CA VAL A 108 -5.11 -6.58 10.75
C VAL A 108 -5.94 -6.54 12.04
N HIS A 109 -7.09 -5.88 12.05
CA HIS A 109 -7.96 -5.86 13.21
C HIS A 109 -8.57 -7.23 13.52
N ILE A 110 -8.84 -8.07 12.51
CA ILE A 110 -9.22 -9.48 12.70
C ILE A 110 -8.09 -10.24 13.42
N LEU A 111 -6.83 -10.07 12.98
CA LEU A 111 -5.68 -10.72 13.63
C LEU A 111 -5.50 -10.31 15.09
N LEU A 112 -5.96 -9.11 15.46
CA LEU A 112 -5.94 -8.60 16.83
C LEU A 112 -7.18 -8.99 17.67
N ASN A 113 -8.15 -9.70 17.09
CA ASN A 113 -9.48 -9.96 17.68
C ASN A 113 -10.27 -8.67 18.01
N GLU A 114 -10.07 -7.61 17.23
CA GLU A 114 -10.74 -6.31 17.38
C GLU A 114 -11.92 -6.20 16.39
N SER A 115 -12.96 -7.02 16.62
CA SER A 115 -14.09 -7.21 15.68
C SER A 115 -14.78 -5.89 15.29
N ASP A 116 -15.01 -4.99 16.24
CA ASP A 116 -15.68 -3.70 15.95
C ASP A 116 -14.88 -2.86 14.95
N SER A 117 -13.55 -2.81 15.10
CA SER A 117 -12.68 -2.10 14.16
C SER A 117 -12.60 -2.80 12.81
N ALA A 118 -12.59 -4.14 12.81
CA ALA A 118 -12.62 -4.91 11.57
C ALA A 118 -13.90 -4.65 10.76
N ILE A 119 -15.07 -4.65 11.42
CA ILE A 119 -16.37 -4.36 10.81
C ILE A 119 -16.40 -2.92 10.30
N TYR A 120 -15.96 -1.96 11.11
CA TYR A 120 -15.91 -0.55 10.72
C TYR A 120 -15.18 -0.34 9.39
N TYR A 121 -13.99 -0.92 9.21
CA TYR A 121 -13.24 -0.77 7.96
C TYR A 121 -13.85 -1.54 6.78
N LEU A 122 -14.54 -2.66 7.02
CA LEU A 122 -15.31 -3.34 5.98
C LEU A 122 -16.50 -2.50 5.51
N GLU A 123 -17.19 -1.83 6.43
CA GLU A 123 -18.29 -0.93 6.11
C GLU A 123 -17.81 0.28 5.31
N MET A 124 -16.71 0.90 5.74
CA MET A 124 -16.06 1.98 4.96
C MET A 124 -15.71 1.54 3.53
N ASN A 125 -15.16 0.33 3.39
CA ASN A 125 -14.82 -0.22 2.07
C ASN A 125 -16.08 -0.44 1.21
N ARG A 126 -17.14 -1.02 1.80
CA ARG A 126 -18.41 -1.25 1.11
C ARG A 126 -19.04 0.06 0.64
N GLU A 127 -19.08 1.09 1.49
CA GLU A 127 -19.61 2.40 1.13
C GLU A 127 -18.81 3.04 -0.01
N LEU A 128 -17.49 2.95 0.04
CA LEU A 128 -16.61 3.45 -1.02
C LEU A 128 -16.93 2.81 -2.37
N LEU A 129 -17.06 1.48 -2.41
CA LEU A 129 -17.32 0.73 -3.63
C LEU A 129 -18.72 1.00 -4.19
N ASN A 130 -19.75 1.04 -3.34
CA ASN A 130 -21.11 1.37 -3.79
C ASN A 130 -21.18 2.77 -4.42
N ASN A 131 -20.52 3.76 -3.80
CA ASN A 131 -20.51 5.12 -4.33
C ASN A 131 -19.73 5.20 -5.65
N ALA A 132 -18.64 4.43 -5.81
CA ALA A 132 -17.87 4.39 -7.07
C ALA A 132 -18.71 3.88 -8.24
N ASP A 133 -19.52 2.83 -8.01
CA ASP A 133 -20.44 2.29 -9.02
C ASP A 133 -21.49 3.31 -9.45
N GLU A 134 -22.03 4.11 -8.51
CA GLU A 134 -22.99 5.18 -8.81
C GLU A 134 -22.41 6.27 -9.72
N PHE A 135 -21.14 6.67 -9.52
CA PHE A 135 -20.46 7.64 -10.41
C PHE A 135 -20.27 7.09 -11.83
N SER A 136 -20.02 5.79 -11.98
CA SER A 136 -19.87 5.16 -13.30
C SER A 136 -21.20 5.03 -14.07
N SER A 137 -22.33 4.98 -13.34
CA SER A 137 -23.67 4.74 -13.90
C SER A 137 -24.47 6.00 -14.26
N THR A 138 -24.02 7.19 -13.85
CA THR A 138 -24.68 8.48 -14.12
C THR A 138 -24.11 9.23 -15.33
N GLY A 139 -23.14 8.63 -16.03
CA GLY A 139 -22.50 9.16 -17.23
C GLY A 139 -23.01 8.52 -18.54
N THR A 140 -24.31 8.62 -18.84
CA THR A 140 -24.88 8.31 -20.17
C THR A 140 -25.84 9.40 -20.61
#